data_AF-A0A9Q9Z4D8-F1
#
_entry.id   AF-A0A9Q9Z4D8-F1
#
_cell.length_a   1.000
_cell.length_b   1.000
_cell.length_c   1.000
_cell.angle_alpha   90.00
_cell.angle_beta   90.00
_cell.angle_gamma   90.00
#
_symmetry.space_group_name_H-M   'P 1'
#
loop_
_entity.id
_entity.type
_entity.pdbx_description
1 polymer ?
#
loop_
_entity_poly.entity_id
_entity_poly.type
_entity_poly.pdbx_seq_one_letter_code
_entity_poly.pdbx_strand_id
1 'polypeptide(L)'
;MIYRYQEWADGVHNYDDHIILSLHFCLYIRASLQTHTTAGRVFEAMELSLGVKLPPHSRILQGYMHFEALTDHQYIYSCVKCGSNPAIVVMDLHKKGVFSLPVSEIPDPSDYTGIVDMEEFWTSLSSEIISDGLMETFNQETKPFVVQPDYNKWSPWIGPQTRKSNLVYNTEWEKVHKKLTSSEKVNVEIPEDRLLEQVMAMKVEEVKKLCKSCGMDSSGSKMDLILQLRTEIKNRSSYDKVFAKVWGASGGWATIMCPCGIVYSLKFNLRAESPRDYMDMLMSWQHIPNIVIYDFARGLATHGTIRFPTALPFSPHEGRLLSPTAENIQCAKEGRLTVKLPWLIKAKETPDINGHPLTGSSEHYVLYDKLHEGNTKDDKDVLRRIELVPELAGRINSQVVEQFFSQMEKDNYFLNMMKPSTQIFLIRNIIHHRNSIVNTARMDKIKKSLDVEHVTLNKHGQAVIGKM
;
A
#
# COMPACT_ATOMS: atom_id res chain seq x y z
N MET A 1 37.20 -15.92 -19.41
CA MET A 1 37.27 -15.21 -18.12
C MET A 1 36.43 -13.96 -18.29
N ILE A 2 35.30 -13.85 -17.58
CA ILE A 2 34.47 -12.65 -17.60
C ILE A 2 35.09 -11.70 -16.57
N TYR A 3 35.67 -10.60 -17.01
CA TYR A 3 36.20 -9.57 -16.12
C TYR A 3 35.20 -8.41 -16.11
N ARG A 4 34.51 -8.24 -14.98
CA ARG A 4 33.64 -7.10 -14.73
C ARG A 4 34.33 -6.15 -13.77
N TYR A 5 34.62 -4.95 -14.21
CA TYR A 5 35.24 -3.93 -13.36
C TYR A 5 34.19 -3.23 -12.52
N GLN A 6 34.29 -3.29 -11.19
CA GLN A 6 33.43 -2.53 -10.29
C GLN A 6 34.29 -2.00 -9.13
N GLU A 7 34.58 -0.71 -9.15
CA GLU A 7 35.22 -0.01 -8.05
C GLU A 7 34.41 1.24 -7.72
N TRP A 8 33.78 1.24 -6.54
CA TRP A 8 32.92 2.35 -6.12
C TRP A 8 33.73 3.60 -5.79
N ALA A 9 34.99 3.44 -5.37
CA ALA A 9 35.91 4.55 -5.10
C ALA A 9 36.19 5.39 -6.36
N ASP A 10 36.14 4.76 -7.54
CA ASP A 10 36.34 5.44 -8.83
C ASP A 10 35.09 6.18 -9.31
N GLY A 11 34.02 6.20 -8.50
CA GLY A 11 32.83 7.00 -8.75
C GLY A 11 31.96 6.47 -9.88
N VAL A 12 32.08 5.17 -10.20
CA VAL A 12 31.33 4.52 -11.27
C VAL A 12 30.54 3.30 -10.80
N HIS A 13 29.41 3.10 -11.46
CA HIS A 13 28.58 1.92 -11.39
C HIS A 13 28.61 1.22 -12.75
N ASN A 14 29.18 0.02 -12.78
CA ASN A 14 29.21 -0.79 -13.98
C ASN A 14 27.96 -1.69 -13.99
N TYR A 15 27.08 -1.56 -14.98
CA TYR A 15 25.92 -2.43 -15.14
C TYR A 15 26.27 -3.77 -15.80
N ASP A 16 26.96 -3.74 -16.95
CA ASP A 16 27.27 -4.94 -17.76
C ASP A 16 28.46 -4.77 -18.72
N ASP A 17 29.48 -4.03 -18.30
CA ASP A 17 30.70 -3.67 -19.05
C ASP A 17 30.47 -2.78 -20.30
N HIS A 18 29.26 -2.72 -20.83
CA HIS A 18 28.85 -1.84 -21.93
C HIS A 18 28.14 -0.57 -21.44
N ILE A 19 27.38 -0.66 -20.35
CA ILE A 19 26.75 0.48 -19.70
C ILE A 19 27.45 0.75 -18.37
N ILE A 20 28.20 1.86 -18.33
CA ILE A 20 28.85 2.36 -17.13
C ILE A 20 28.26 3.72 -16.80
N LEU A 21 27.70 3.85 -15.62
CA LEU A 21 27.07 5.08 -15.13
C LEU A 21 27.96 5.69 -14.05
N SER A 22 28.12 7.01 -14.01
CA SER A 22 28.73 7.62 -12.83
C SER A 22 27.78 7.56 -11.63
N LEU A 23 28.31 7.41 -10.41
CA LEU A 23 27.48 7.43 -9.20
C LEU A 23 26.73 8.75 -9.06
N HIS A 24 27.36 9.85 -9.45
CA HIS A 24 26.69 11.15 -9.49
C HIS A 24 25.47 11.14 -10.41
N PHE A 25 25.55 10.51 -11.58
CA PHE A 25 24.42 10.39 -12.49
C PHE A 25 23.32 9.50 -11.91
N CYS A 26 23.67 8.36 -11.28
CA CYS A 26 22.70 7.54 -10.57
C CYS A 26 21.95 8.33 -9.47
N LEU A 27 22.67 9.11 -8.66
CA LEU A 27 22.08 9.98 -7.65
C LEU A 27 21.22 11.10 -8.26
N TYR A 28 21.59 11.62 -9.43
CA TYR A 28 20.80 12.61 -10.16
C TYR A 28 19.49 12.01 -10.70
N ILE A 29 19.51 10.78 -11.22
CA ILE A 29 18.29 10.05 -11.62
C ILE A 29 17.39 9.85 -10.40
N ARG A 30 17.95 9.41 -9.26
CA ARG A 30 17.21 9.26 -8.00
C ARG A 30 16.53 10.57 -7.59
N ALA A 31 17.27 11.68 -7.59
CA ALA A 31 16.71 13.00 -7.29
C ALA A 31 15.62 13.41 -8.28
N SER A 32 15.81 13.13 -9.57
CA SER A 32 14.83 13.41 -10.62
C SER A 32 13.52 12.67 -10.37
N LEU A 33 13.58 11.39 -10.01
CA LEU A 33 12.41 10.58 -9.65
C LEU A 33 11.69 11.13 -8.41
N GLN A 34 12.41 11.66 -7.41
CA GLN A 34 11.80 12.32 -6.24
C GLN A 34 11.08 13.63 -6.59
N THR A 35 11.37 14.23 -7.75
CA THR A 35 10.68 15.42 -8.28
C THR A 35 9.65 15.08 -9.36
N HIS A 36 9.30 13.79 -9.50
CA HIS A 36 8.37 13.28 -10.52
C HIS A 36 8.82 13.51 -11.96
N THR A 37 10.14 13.51 -12.18
CA THR A 37 10.74 13.53 -13.52
C THR A 37 11.19 12.13 -13.89
N THR A 38 10.68 11.60 -15.00
CA THR A 38 11.14 10.30 -15.50
C THR A 38 12.62 10.26 -15.82
N ALA A 39 13.23 9.11 -15.55
CA ALA A 39 14.55 8.77 -16.07
C ALA A 39 14.64 8.98 -17.59
N GLY A 40 13.62 8.58 -18.36
CA GLY A 40 13.56 8.83 -19.81
C GLY A 40 13.68 10.31 -20.20
N ARG A 41 13.03 11.23 -19.47
CA ARG A 41 13.16 12.68 -19.71
C ARG A 41 14.53 13.20 -19.33
N VAL A 42 15.14 12.65 -18.28
CA VAL A 42 16.53 12.96 -17.91
C VAL A 42 17.47 12.57 -19.06
N PHE A 43 17.26 11.38 -19.64
CA PHE A 43 18.08 10.90 -20.76
C PHE A 43 17.89 11.76 -22.01
N GLU A 44 16.65 12.11 -22.37
CA GLU A 44 16.35 13.02 -23.49
C GLU A 44 17.01 14.39 -23.31
N ALA A 45 16.90 14.98 -22.11
CA ALA A 45 17.55 16.26 -21.81
C ALA A 45 19.08 16.16 -21.93
N MET A 46 19.66 15.04 -21.49
CA MET A 46 21.10 14.78 -21.61
C MET A 46 21.52 14.64 -23.08
N GLU A 47 20.79 13.89 -23.91
CA GLU A 47 21.04 13.78 -25.36
C GLU A 47 21.05 15.15 -26.04
N LEU A 48 20.05 15.99 -25.73
CA LEU A 48 19.94 17.35 -26.29
C LEU A 48 21.11 18.23 -25.86
N SER A 49 21.54 18.14 -24.60
CA SER A 49 22.65 18.94 -24.08
C SER A 49 24.03 18.53 -24.61
N LEU A 50 24.24 17.23 -24.82
CA LEU A 50 25.52 16.68 -25.27
C LEU A 50 25.63 16.63 -26.79
N GLY A 51 24.51 16.73 -27.52
CA GLY A 51 24.49 16.55 -28.97
C GLY A 51 24.82 15.12 -29.41
N VAL A 52 24.67 14.14 -28.52
CA VAL A 52 25.03 12.73 -28.75
C VAL A 52 23.84 11.84 -28.37
N LYS A 53 23.63 10.79 -29.16
CA LYS A 53 22.67 9.74 -28.83
C LYS A 53 23.19 8.84 -27.73
N LEU A 54 22.39 8.69 -26.68
CA LEU A 54 22.68 7.79 -25.58
C LEU A 54 22.40 6.33 -25.99
N PRO A 55 22.95 5.35 -25.26
CA PRO A 55 22.49 3.97 -25.35
C PRO A 55 20.98 3.87 -25.11
N PRO A 56 20.33 2.73 -25.46
CA PRO A 56 18.89 2.59 -25.29
C PRO A 56 18.43 2.96 -23.88
N HIS A 57 17.47 3.88 -23.76
CA HIS A 57 16.98 4.40 -22.47
C HIS A 57 16.55 3.30 -21.50
N SER A 58 15.99 2.20 -22.01
CA SER A 58 15.63 1.02 -21.22
C SER A 58 16.84 0.38 -20.54
N ARG A 59 17.98 0.30 -21.24
CA ARG A 59 19.23 -0.25 -20.71
C ARG A 59 19.87 0.65 -19.67
N ILE A 60 19.82 1.97 -19.87
CA ILE A 60 20.29 2.95 -18.88
C ILE A 60 19.44 2.87 -17.61
N LEU A 61 18.11 2.76 -17.77
CA LEU A 61 17.19 2.58 -16.64
C LEU A 61 17.47 1.27 -15.90
N GLN A 62 17.75 0.16 -16.60
CA GLN A 62 18.16 -1.10 -15.96
C GLN A 62 19.47 -0.93 -15.18
N GLY A 63 20.45 -0.21 -15.73
CA GLY A 63 21.69 0.13 -15.01
C GLY A 63 21.44 0.93 -13.73
N TYR A 64 20.52 1.89 -13.76
CA TYR A 64 20.10 2.62 -12.56
C TYR A 64 19.38 1.71 -11.54
N MET A 65 18.48 0.84 -12.00
CA MET A 65 17.76 -0.09 -11.13
C MET A 65 18.70 -1.09 -10.46
N HIS A 66 19.70 -1.56 -11.20
CA HIS A 66 20.77 -2.41 -10.71
C HIS A 66 21.63 -1.68 -9.65
N PHE A 67 21.96 -0.40 -9.85
CA PHE A 67 22.58 0.44 -8.83
C PHE A 67 21.73 0.52 -7.55
N GLU A 68 20.43 0.78 -7.69
CA GLU A 68 19.53 0.84 -6.54
C GLU A 68 19.40 -0.51 -5.82
N ALA A 69 19.45 -1.63 -6.53
CA ALA A 69 19.39 -2.97 -5.95
C ALA A 69 20.65 -3.36 -5.19
N LEU A 70 21.81 -2.84 -5.60
CA LEU A 70 23.10 -3.01 -4.89
C LEU A 70 23.33 -1.98 -3.78
N THR A 71 22.50 -0.93 -3.71
CA THR A 71 22.58 0.06 -2.64
C THR A 71 22.00 -0.52 -1.36
N ASP A 72 22.71 -0.38 -0.24
CA ASP A 72 22.25 -0.81 1.09
C ASP A 72 21.16 0.12 1.65
N HIS A 73 19.94 -0.05 1.11
CA HIS A 73 18.76 0.65 1.60
C HIS A 73 18.19 -0.05 2.82
N GLN A 74 18.03 0.69 3.92
CA GLN A 74 17.49 0.12 5.16
C GLN A 74 15.97 -0.13 5.12
N TYR A 75 15.24 0.52 4.21
CA TYR A 75 13.78 0.42 4.06
C TYR A 75 12.99 0.45 5.40
N ILE A 76 13.39 1.32 6.33
CA ILE A 76 12.87 1.37 7.71
C ILE A 76 11.35 1.56 7.79
N TYR A 77 10.77 2.44 6.95
CA TYR A 77 9.33 2.71 6.89
C TYR A 77 8.73 3.04 8.28
N SER A 78 9.45 3.86 9.06
CA SER A 78 9.03 4.33 10.39
C SER A 78 9.09 5.86 10.45
N CYS A 79 8.16 6.49 11.16
CA CYS A 79 8.12 7.94 11.31
C CYS A 79 8.89 8.38 12.55
N VAL A 80 9.79 9.33 12.40
CA VAL A 80 10.53 9.90 13.55
C VAL A 80 9.63 10.65 14.54
N LYS A 81 8.38 10.99 14.19
CA LYS A 81 7.42 11.60 15.12
C LYS A 81 6.45 10.59 15.72
N CYS A 82 5.93 9.67 14.90
CA CYS A 82 4.94 8.69 15.36
C CYS A 82 5.57 7.40 15.90
N GLY A 83 6.89 7.21 15.74
CA GLY A 83 7.59 6.00 16.16
C GLY A 83 7.32 4.82 15.24
N SER A 84 7.86 3.66 15.58
CA SER A 84 7.78 2.44 14.75
C SER A 84 6.44 1.73 14.82
N ASN A 85 5.62 2.06 15.82
CA ASN A 85 4.27 1.54 16.00
C ASN A 85 3.32 2.72 16.22
N PRO A 86 2.80 3.35 15.15
CA PRO A 86 2.00 4.56 15.25
C PRO A 86 0.60 4.23 15.80
N ALA A 87 0.14 5.01 16.78
CA ALA A 87 -1.17 4.83 17.38
C ALA A 87 -2.34 5.22 16.46
N ILE A 88 -2.08 6.06 15.46
CA ILE A 88 -3.07 6.55 14.50
C ILE A 88 -2.52 6.29 13.10
N VAL A 89 -3.34 5.69 12.23
CA VAL A 89 -3.02 5.48 10.82
C VAL A 89 -4.20 5.83 9.92
N VAL A 90 -3.88 6.16 8.68
CA VAL A 90 -4.80 6.36 7.57
C VAL A 90 -4.47 5.32 6.50
N MET A 91 -5.51 4.70 5.96
CA MET A 91 -5.41 3.65 4.96
C MET A 91 -6.15 4.07 3.70
N ASP A 92 -5.50 3.92 2.55
CA ASP A 92 -6.16 4.16 1.28
C ASP A 92 -5.42 3.43 0.14
N LEU A 93 -6.13 3.27 -0.97
CA LEU A 93 -5.76 2.54 -2.16
C LEU A 93 -5.46 3.48 -3.34
N HIS A 94 -4.26 3.37 -3.89
CA HIS A 94 -3.96 3.98 -5.17
C HIS A 94 -4.45 3.07 -6.30
N LYS A 95 -5.64 3.37 -6.84
CA LYS A 95 -6.29 2.61 -7.94
C LYS A 95 -5.55 2.70 -9.29
N LYS A 96 -4.66 3.68 -9.46
CA LYS A 96 -3.86 3.91 -10.68
C LYS A 96 -2.43 3.38 -10.48
N GLY A 97 -1.53 3.51 -11.46
CA GLY A 97 -0.12 3.12 -11.24
C GLY A 97 0.08 1.61 -11.10
N VAL A 98 -0.67 0.84 -11.87
CA VAL A 98 -0.76 -0.62 -11.75
C VAL A 98 -0.05 -1.31 -12.91
N PHE A 99 0.58 -2.45 -12.63
CA PHE A 99 1.17 -3.27 -13.68
C PHE A 99 0.06 -3.96 -14.48
N SER A 100 0.19 -3.97 -15.80
CA SER A 100 -0.77 -4.63 -16.68
C SER A 100 -0.56 -6.15 -16.62
N LEU A 101 -1.40 -6.86 -15.89
CA LEU A 101 -1.40 -8.33 -15.85
C LEU A 101 -2.83 -8.90 -15.90
N PRO A 102 -3.16 -9.74 -16.89
CA PRO A 102 -4.39 -10.53 -16.90
C PRO A 102 -4.40 -11.60 -15.80
N VAL A 103 -5.51 -11.72 -15.06
CA VAL A 103 -5.71 -12.74 -13.99
C VAL A 103 -5.37 -14.16 -14.42
N SER A 104 -5.71 -14.50 -15.67
CA SER A 104 -5.49 -15.84 -16.23
C SER A 104 -4.02 -16.24 -16.30
N GLU A 105 -3.11 -15.28 -16.09
CA GLU A 105 -1.67 -15.50 -16.11
C GLU A 105 -1.10 -15.77 -14.70
N ILE A 106 -1.89 -15.63 -13.63
CA ILE A 106 -1.46 -15.97 -12.26
C ILE A 106 -1.81 -17.45 -11.98
N PRO A 107 -0.83 -18.31 -11.66
CA PRO A 107 -1.09 -19.71 -11.38
C PRO A 107 -1.88 -19.89 -10.08
N ASP A 108 -2.70 -20.94 -10.03
CA ASP A 108 -3.31 -21.38 -8.78
C ASP A 108 -2.24 -21.96 -7.84
N PRO A 109 -2.28 -21.63 -6.54
CA PRO A 109 -1.31 -22.12 -5.57
C PRO A 109 -1.57 -23.60 -5.24
N SER A 110 -0.50 -24.42 -5.18
CA SER A 110 -0.60 -25.83 -4.81
C SER A 110 -0.79 -26.04 -3.30
N ASP A 111 -0.03 -25.31 -2.47
CA ASP A 111 0.04 -25.47 -1.01
C ASP A 111 -0.18 -24.14 -0.29
N TYR A 112 -1.37 -23.57 -0.51
CA TYR A 112 -1.67 -22.22 -0.05
C TYR A 112 -1.88 -22.13 1.46
N THR A 113 -0.99 -21.43 2.14
CA THR A 113 -1.09 -21.12 3.58
C THR A 113 -1.66 -19.74 3.86
N GLY A 114 -1.65 -18.84 2.86
CA GLY A 114 -1.95 -17.42 3.03
C GLY A 114 -0.88 -16.65 3.83
N ILE A 115 0.30 -17.24 4.02
CA ILE A 115 1.46 -16.64 4.67
C ILE A 115 2.62 -16.68 3.68
N VAL A 116 3.34 -15.56 3.57
CA VAL A 116 4.48 -15.40 2.65
C VAL A 116 5.69 -14.86 3.40
N ASP A 117 6.90 -15.26 2.99
CA ASP A 117 8.13 -14.66 3.50
C ASP A 117 8.44 -13.36 2.73
N MET A 118 8.35 -12.25 3.45
CA MET A 118 8.58 -10.93 2.90
C MET A 118 10.05 -10.68 2.57
N GLU A 119 11.00 -11.11 3.40
CA GLU A 119 12.42 -10.88 3.09
C GLU A 119 12.84 -11.71 1.89
N GLU A 120 12.41 -12.97 1.81
CA GLU A 120 12.69 -13.83 0.66
C GLU A 120 12.14 -13.22 -0.64
N PHE A 121 10.89 -12.76 -0.64
CA PHE A 121 10.25 -12.16 -1.82
C PHE A 121 11.00 -10.92 -2.32
N TRP A 122 11.26 -9.97 -1.43
CA TRP A 122 11.91 -8.71 -1.80
C TRP A 122 13.41 -8.87 -2.11
N THR A 123 14.06 -9.86 -1.50
CA THR A 123 15.42 -10.27 -1.89
C THR A 123 15.41 -10.88 -3.28
N SER A 124 14.44 -11.75 -3.59
CA SER A 124 14.30 -12.35 -4.92
C SER A 124 14.09 -11.29 -6.02
N LEU A 125 13.29 -10.25 -5.75
CA LEU A 125 13.12 -9.11 -6.66
C LEU A 125 14.44 -8.36 -6.90
N SER A 126 15.22 -8.17 -5.85
CA SER A 126 16.53 -7.50 -5.96
C SER A 126 17.50 -8.39 -6.74
N SER A 127 17.49 -9.71 -6.51
CA SER A 127 18.28 -10.70 -7.25
C SER A 127 17.91 -10.75 -8.73
N GLU A 128 16.63 -10.66 -9.10
CA GLU A 128 16.19 -10.55 -10.51
C GLU A 128 16.87 -9.35 -11.19
N ILE A 129 16.76 -8.17 -10.57
CA ILE A 129 17.32 -6.91 -11.09
C ILE A 129 18.85 -6.95 -11.16
N ILE A 130 19.52 -7.51 -10.15
CA ILE A 130 20.97 -7.65 -10.13
C ILE A 130 21.44 -8.64 -11.21
N SER A 131 20.75 -9.77 -11.35
CA SER A 131 21.11 -10.81 -12.32
C SER A 131 20.99 -10.34 -13.77
N ASP A 132 20.06 -9.42 -14.05
CA ASP A 132 19.84 -8.85 -15.38
C ASP A 132 21.07 -8.10 -15.93
N GLY A 133 21.89 -7.49 -15.07
CA GLY A 133 23.15 -6.84 -15.45
C GLY A 133 24.37 -7.77 -15.45
N LEU A 134 24.30 -8.91 -14.76
CA LEU A 134 25.41 -9.84 -14.66
C LEU A 134 25.52 -10.79 -15.85
N MET A 135 24.43 -11.02 -16.57
CA MET A 135 24.30 -12.19 -17.43
C MET A 135 23.84 -11.84 -18.84
N GLU A 136 24.74 -11.30 -19.66
CA GLU A 136 24.49 -11.06 -21.10
C GLU A 136 24.19 -12.35 -21.91
N THR A 137 24.46 -13.53 -21.35
CA THR A 137 24.48 -14.82 -22.07
C THR A 137 23.29 -15.77 -21.82
N PHE A 138 22.31 -15.41 -20.98
CA PHE A 138 21.12 -16.28 -20.80
C PHE A 138 20.02 -15.95 -21.81
N ASN A 139 19.49 -17.00 -22.47
CA ASN A 139 18.22 -16.91 -23.18
C ASN A 139 17.13 -16.47 -22.19
N GLN A 140 16.10 -15.76 -22.66
CA GLN A 140 14.98 -15.31 -21.81
C GLN A 140 14.31 -16.46 -21.04
N GLU A 141 14.37 -17.68 -21.57
CA GLU A 141 13.82 -18.90 -20.98
C GLU A 141 14.66 -19.50 -19.83
N THR A 142 15.92 -19.10 -19.68
CA THR A 142 16.85 -19.64 -18.67
C THR A 142 17.33 -18.60 -17.66
N LYS A 143 16.71 -17.41 -17.65
CA LYS A 143 17.04 -16.38 -16.67
C LYS A 143 16.77 -16.88 -15.24
N PRO A 144 17.78 -16.87 -14.35
CA PRO A 144 17.56 -17.22 -12.96
C PRO A 144 16.78 -16.09 -12.25
N PHE A 145 16.06 -16.43 -11.19
CA PHE A 145 15.39 -15.46 -10.28
C PHE A 145 14.22 -14.64 -10.85
N VAL A 146 13.65 -15.01 -12.00
CA VAL A 146 12.45 -14.31 -12.54
C VAL A 146 11.32 -14.31 -11.50
N VAL A 147 10.92 -13.12 -11.02
CA VAL A 147 9.78 -12.98 -10.11
C VAL A 147 8.53 -12.69 -10.92
N GLN A 148 7.59 -13.62 -10.85
CA GLN A 148 6.25 -13.46 -11.40
C GLN A 148 5.22 -13.28 -10.28
N PRO A 149 4.09 -12.62 -10.55
CA PRO A 149 2.91 -12.63 -9.69
C PRO A 149 2.51 -14.06 -9.29
N ASP A 150 2.52 -14.34 -7.98
CA ASP A 150 2.28 -15.68 -7.41
C ASP A 150 1.68 -15.53 -6.00
N TYR A 151 0.53 -16.14 -5.73
CA TYR A 151 -0.12 -16.07 -4.41
C TYR A 151 0.68 -16.67 -3.26
N ASN A 152 1.61 -17.58 -3.53
CA ASN A 152 2.47 -18.20 -2.51
C ASN A 152 3.69 -17.37 -2.16
N LYS A 153 4.05 -16.36 -2.96
CA LYS A 153 5.30 -15.59 -2.79
C LYS A 153 5.08 -14.10 -2.73
N TRP A 154 4.08 -13.58 -3.44
CA TRP A 154 3.83 -12.15 -3.55
C TRP A 154 3.59 -11.53 -2.18
N SER A 155 4.39 -10.54 -1.81
CA SER A 155 4.43 -10.04 -0.44
C SER A 155 4.29 -8.51 -0.37
N PRO A 156 3.56 -7.96 0.63
CA PRO A 156 3.64 -6.54 0.93
C PRO A 156 5.05 -6.16 1.40
N TRP A 157 5.33 -4.87 1.57
CA TRP A 157 6.43 -4.37 2.40
C TRP A 157 5.86 -3.78 3.68
N ILE A 158 6.42 -4.18 4.84
CA ILE A 158 6.11 -3.63 6.16
C ILE A 158 7.44 -3.32 6.83
N GLY A 159 7.56 -2.12 7.41
CA GLY A 159 8.77 -1.69 8.09
C GLY A 159 9.28 -2.73 9.10
N PRO A 160 10.58 -3.02 9.17
CA PRO A 160 11.13 -4.10 9.99
C PRO A 160 10.83 -3.95 11.48
N GLN A 161 10.71 -2.71 11.97
CA GLN A 161 10.38 -2.42 13.37
C GLN A 161 8.86 -2.40 13.65
N THR A 162 8.04 -2.49 12.60
CA THR A 162 6.57 -2.48 12.68
C THR A 162 6.02 -3.89 12.53
N ARG A 163 6.63 -4.75 11.72
CA ARG A 163 6.18 -6.13 11.45
C ARG A 163 6.48 -7.09 12.61
N LYS A 164 5.62 -8.08 12.85
CA LYS A 164 5.84 -9.15 13.85
C LYS A 164 7.04 -10.03 13.52
N SER A 165 7.17 -10.40 12.25
CA SER A 165 8.22 -11.25 11.72
C SER A 165 8.32 -11.04 10.20
N ASN A 166 9.20 -11.80 9.54
CA ASN A 166 9.29 -11.83 8.08
C ASN A 166 8.12 -12.58 7.43
N LEU A 167 7.45 -13.45 8.18
CA LEU A 167 6.28 -14.19 7.72
C LEU A 167 5.03 -13.34 7.91
N VAL A 168 4.48 -12.87 6.80
CA VAL A 168 3.34 -11.94 6.78
C VAL A 168 2.15 -12.56 6.07
N TYR A 169 0.94 -12.11 6.42
CA TYR A 169 -0.25 -12.57 5.73
C TYR A 169 -0.32 -12.02 4.31
N ASN A 170 -0.62 -12.90 3.36
CA ASN A 170 -1.17 -12.53 2.07
C ASN A 170 -2.26 -13.53 1.69
N THR A 171 -3.50 -13.21 2.06
CA THR A 171 -4.64 -14.13 1.90
C THR A 171 -5.47 -13.85 0.64
N GLU A 172 -4.89 -13.15 -0.35
CA GLU A 172 -5.58 -12.63 -1.52
C GLU A 172 -6.25 -13.70 -2.41
N TRP A 173 -5.69 -14.91 -2.49
CA TRP A 173 -6.29 -16.00 -3.26
C TRP A 173 -7.65 -16.45 -2.71
N GLU A 174 -7.91 -16.27 -1.42
CA GLU A 174 -9.17 -16.66 -0.79
C GLU A 174 -10.36 -15.76 -1.20
N LYS A 175 -10.11 -14.59 -1.81
CA LYS A 175 -11.15 -13.61 -2.18
C LYS A 175 -12.23 -14.20 -3.10
N VAL A 176 -11.89 -15.21 -3.90
CA VAL A 176 -12.80 -15.84 -4.87
C VAL A 176 -13.14 -17.30 -4.55
N HIS A 177 -12.48 -17.91 -3.55
CA HIS A 177 -12.58 -19.34 -3.27
C HIS A 177 -13.29 -19.69 -1.95
N LYS A 178 -13.55 -18.72 -1.06
CA LYS A 178 -14.41 -18.96 0.10
C LYS A 178 -15.88 -18.77 -0.25
N LYS A 179 -16.68 -19.83 -0.12
CA LYS A 179 -18.14 -19.72 -0.02
C LYS A 179 -18.47 -18.98 1.28
N LEU A 180 -18.75 -17.69 1.18
CA LEU A 180 -19.29 -16.92 2.30
C LEU A 180 -20.54 -17.64 2.82
N THR A 181 -20.62 -17.84 4.13
CA THR A 181 -21.86 -18.28 4.79
C THR A 181 -22.93 -17.20 4.66
N SER A 182 -24.21 -17.57 4.79
CA SER A 182 -25.35 -16.64 4.61
C SER A 182 -25.29 -15.42 5.55
N SER A 183 -24.68 -15.55 6.73
CA SER A 183 -24.42 -14.44 7.67
C SER A 183 -23.23 -13.56 7.28
N GLU A 184 -22.21 -14.11 6.62
CA GLU A 184 -21.06 -13.35 6.09
C GLU A 184 -21.43 -12.57 4.83
N LYS A 185 -22.39 -13.06 4.03
CA LYS A 185 -22.85 -12.41 2.78
C LYS A 185 -23.55 -11.07 3.00
N VAL A 186 -24.31 -10.92 4.09
CA VAL A 186 -25.12 -9.71 4.35
C VAL A 186 -24.27 -8.53 4.83
N ASN A 187 -23.11 -8.78 5.45
CA ASN A 187 -22.27 -7.73 6.05
C ASN A 187 -20.97 -7.45 5.29
N VAL A 188 -20.61 -8.27 4.29
CA VAL A 188 -19.43 -8.10 3.42
C VAL A 188 -19.84 -7.61 2.02
N GLU A 189 -21.12 -7.32 1.79
CA GLU A 189 -21.62 -6.79 0.52
C GLU A 189 -20.91 -5.49 0.14
N ILE A 190 -19.97 -5.61 -0.80
CA ILE A 190 -19.30 -4.47 -1.40
C ILE A 190 -20.36 -3.72 -2.21
N PRO A 191 -20.49 -2.39 -2.04
CA PRO A 191 -21.51 -1.62 -2.75
C PRO A 191 -21.47 -1.89 -4.26
N GLU A 192 -22.63 -2.10 -4.87
CA GLU A 192 -22.79 -2.31 -6.33
C GLU A 192 -22.01 -1.26 -7.13
N ASP A 193 -22.05 -0.01 -6.67
CA ASP A 193 -21.34 1.12 -7.27
C ASP A 193 -19.82 0.89 -7.35
N ARG A 194 -19.23 0.26 -6.33
CA ARG A 194 -17.79 -0.04 -6.29
C ARG A 194 -17.44 -1.17 -7.26
N LEU A 195 -18.30 -2.17 -7.46
CA LEU A 195 -18.11 -3.20 -8.48
C LEU A 195 -18.21 -2.60 -9.89
N LEU A 196 -19.20 -1.71 -10.12
CA LEU A 196 -19.39 -1.03 -11.40
C LEU A 196 -18.24 -0.08 -11.75
N GLU A 197 -17.68 0.64 -10.78
CA GLU A 197 -16.44 1.42 -10.96
C GLU A 197 -15.29 0.55 -11.48
N GLN A 198 -15.15 -0.67 -10.97
CA GLN A 198 -14.10 -1.59 -11.44
C GLN A 198 -14.35 -2.05 -12.87
N VAL A 199 -15.60 -2.38 -13.23
CA VAL A 199 -15.97 -2.71 -14.62
C VAL A 199 -15.68 -1.52 -15.55
N MET A 200 -15.96 -0.29 -15.10
CA MET A 200 -15.65 0.93 -15.85
C MET A 200 -14.15 1.12 -16.08
N ALA A 201 -13.28 0.61 -15.20
CA ALA A 201 -11.83 0.72 -15.35
C ALA A 201 -11.23 -0.29 -16.36
N MET A 202 -11.93 -1.40 -16.64
CA MET A 202 -11.46 -2.46 -17.56
C MET A 202 -11.36 -2.00 -19.02
N LYS A 203 -10.52 -2.65 -19.83
CA LYS A 203 -10.50 -2.42 -21.29
C LYS A 203 -11.78 -2.95 -21.93
N VAL A 204 -12.20 -2.36 -23.05
CA VAL A 204 -13.47 -2.72 -23.74
C VAL A 204 -13.53 -4.22 -24.07
N GLU A 205 -12.39 -4.77 -24.46
CA GLU A 205 -12.18 -6.16 -24.85
C GLU A 205 -12.38 -7.11 -23.67
N GLU A 206 -12.00 -6.69 -22.47
CA GLU A 206 -12.20 -7.43 -21.23
C GLU A 206 -13.65 -7.35 -20.78
N VAL A 207 -14.29 -6.19 -20.91
CA VAL A 207 -15.73 -6.03 -20.66
C VAL A 207 -16.53 -6.91 -21.63
N LYS A 208 -16.14 -6.99 -22.91
CA LYS A 208 -16.75 -7.92 -23.88
C LYS A 208 -16.59 -9.38 -23.48
N LYS A 209 -15.39 -9.80 -23.04
CA LYS A 209 -15.15 -11.16 -22.52
C LYS A 209 -16.00 -11.45 -21.29
N LEU A 210 -16.14 -10.47 -20.39
CA LEU A 210 -16.96 -10.55 -19.20
C LEU A 210 -18.45 -10.75 -19.57
N CYS A 211 -19.01 -9.92 -20.44
CA CYS A 211 -20.38 -10.07 -20.96
C CYS A 211 -20.62 -11.46 -21.55
N LYS A 212 -19.71 -11.96 -22.42
CA LYS A 212 -19.80 -13.31 -22.98
C LYS A 212 -19.81 -14.40 -21.89
N SER A 213 -18.97 -14.26 -20.87
CA SER A 213 -18.91 -15.22 -19.76
C SER A 213 -20.15 -15.22 -18.86
N CYS A 214 -20.87 -14.10 -18.84
CA CYS A 214 -22.16 -13.95 -18.18
C CYS A 214 -23.33 -14.41 -19.07
N GLY A 215 -23.07 -14.88 -20.30
CA GLY A 215 -24.11 -15.27 -21.26
C GLY A 215 -24.84 -14.10 -21.91
N MET A 216 -24.24 -12.91 -21.87
CA MET A 216 -24.82 -11.67 -22.39
C MET A 216 -24.30 -11.37 -23.80
N ASP A 217 -25.04 -10.55 -24.54
CA ASP A 217 -24.53 -10.00 -25.79
C ASP A 217 -23.29 -9.14 -25.52
N SER A 218 -22.34 -9.17 -26.44
CA SER A 218 -21.06 -8.45 -26.37
C SER A 218 -20.89 -7.42 -27.48
N SER A 219 -21.99 -7.13 -28.18
CA SER A 219 -22.08 -6.09 -29.20
C SER A 219 -22.38 -4.72 -28.57
N GLY A 220 -21.91 -3.64 -29.20
CA GLY A 220 -22.13 -2.26 -28.73
C GLY A 220 -20.92 -1.59 -28.10
N SER A 221 -21.14 -0.38 -27.60
CA SER A 221 -20.12 0.43 -26.93
C SER A 221 -19.82 -0.08 -25.52
N LYS A 222 -18.70 0.34 -24.93
CA LYS A 222 -18.34 -0.01 -23.55
C LYS A 222 -19.46 0.35 -22.56
N MET A 223 -20.12 1.49 -22.76
CA MET A 223 -21.19 1.95 -21.89
C MET A 223 -22.45 1.10 -22.02
N ASP A 224 -22.78 0.64 -23.23
CA ASP A 224 -23.92 -0.26 -23.44
C ASP A 224 -23.71 -1.59 -22.70
N LEU A 225 -22.50 -2.15 -22.80
CA LEU A 225 -22.12 -3.38 -22.10
C LEU A 225 -22.14 -3.21 -20.58
N ILE A 226 -21.71 -2.06 -20.07
CA ILE A 226 -21.74 -1.73 -18.63
C ILE A 226 -23.19 -1.58 -18.14
N LEU A 227 -24.07 -0.93 -18.89
CA LEU A 227 -25.48 -0.79 -18.55
C LEU A 227 -26.20 -2.15 -18.54
N GLN A 228 -25.87 -3.01 -19.50
CA GLN A 228 -26.35 -4.39 -19.50
C GLN A 228 -25.83 -5.15 -18.26
N LEU A 229 -24.52 -5.10 -17.99
CA LEU A 229 -23.92 -5.75 -16.81
C LEU A 229 -24.55 -5.25 -15.51
N ARG A 230 -24.82 -3.94 -15.38
CA ARG A 230 -25.51 -3.37 -14.22
C ARG A 230 -26.90 -3.99 -13.99
N THR A 231 -27.61 -4.26 -15.07
CA THR A 231 -28.93 -4.88 -14.99
C THR A 231 -28.83 -6.34 -14.55
N GLU A 232 -27.82 -7.07 -15.04
CA GLU A 232 -27.55 -8.47 -14.71
C GLU A 232 -26.93 -8.68 -13.32
N ILE A 233 -26.12 -7.74 -12.83
CA ILE A 233 -25.50 -7.76 -11.49
C ILE A 233 -26.57 -7.77 -10.37
N LYS A 234 -27.81 -7.38 -10.68
CA LYS A 234 -28.96 -7.53 -9.77
C LYS A 234 -29.30 -9.00 -9.48
N ASN A 235 -28.95 -9.92 -10.39
CA ASN A 235 -29.07 -11.35 -10.16
C ASN A 235 -27.85 -11.88 -9.41
N ARG A 236 -28.07 -12.61 -8.31
CA ARG A 236 -26.98 -13.07 -7.43
C ARG A 236 -25.98 -14.01 -8.10
N SER A 237 -26.44 -14.87 -9.02
CA SER A 237 -25.55 -15.79 -9.73
C SER A 237 -24.68 -15.09 -10.79
N SER A 238 -25.20 -14.03 -11.41
CA SER A 238 -24.46 -13.14 -12.30
C SER A 238 -23.51 -12.25 -11.50
N TYR A 239 -23.92 -11.73 -10.34
CA TYR A 239 -23.06 -10.99 -9.41
C TYR A 239 -21.81 -11.79 -9.06
N ASP A 240 -21.94 -13.03 -8.56
CA ASP A 240 -20.79 -13.83 -8.11
C ASP A 240 -19.83 -14.15 -9.27
N LYS A 241 -20.34 -14.36 -10.50
CA LYS A 241 -19.53 -14.58 -11.71
C LYS A 241 -18.80 -13.30 -12.16
N VAL A 242 -19.52 -12.17 -12.19
CA VAL A 242 -18.94 -10.86 -12.52
C VAL A 242 -17.90 -10.50 -11.48
N PHE A 243 -18.22 -10.66 -10.21
CA PHE A 243 -17.33 -10.45 -9.07
C PHE A 243 -16.05 -11.26 -9.20
N ALA A 244 -16.12 -12.57 -9.47
CA ALA A 244 -14.93 -13.41 -9.62
C ALA A 244 -14.00 -13.00 -10.79
N LYS A 245 -14.55 -12.34 -11.83
CA LYS A 245 -13.82 -11.96 -13.06
C LYS A 245 -13.34 -10.51 -13.09
N VAL A 246 -14.12 -9.58 -12.55
CA VAL A 246 -13.81 -8.13 -12.48
C VAL A 246 -12.76 -7.85 -11.43
N TRP A 247 -12.77 -8.57 -10.31
CA TRP A 247 -11.88 -8.32 -9.18
C TRP A 247 -10.41 -8.74 -9.41
N GLY A 248 -9.97 -8.84 -10.66
CA GLY A 248 -8.66 -9.34 -11.02
C GLY A 248 -7.89 -8.53 -12.06
N ALA A 249 -8.39 -7.38 -12.49
CA ALA A 249 -7.46 -6.35 -12.94
C ALA A 249 -6.61 -5.93 -11.72
N SER A 250 -5.28 -5.85 -11.88
CA SER A 250 -4.32 -5.39 -10.85
C SER A 250 -4.96 -4.38 -9.90
N GLY A 251 -5.08 -4.75 -8.63
CA GLY A 251 -6.06 -4.14 -7.72
C GLY A 251 -5.68 -2.80 -7.14
N GLY A 252 -4.77 -2.07 -7.79
CA GLY A 252 -4.06 -0.95 -7.18
C GLY A 252 -3.00 -1.41 -6.20
N TRP A 253 -2.38 -0.42 -5.55
CA TRP A 253 -1.50 -0.66 -4.42
C TRP A 253 -2.01 0.10 -3.19
N ALA A 254 -2.10 -0.62 -2.09
CA ALA A 254 -2.63 -0.15 -0.82
C ALA A 254 -1.50 0.35 0.08
N THR A 255 -1.79 1.36 0.89
CA THR A 255 -0.85 1.86 1.90
C THR A 255 -1.46 1.98 3.27
N ILE A 256 -0.61 1.81 4.30
CA ILE A 256 -0.90 2.24 5.66
C ILE A 256 0.08 3.36 6.00
N MET A 257 -0.44 4.55 6.27
CA MET A 257 0.33 5.76 6.54
C MET A 257 0.00 6.33 7.90
N CYS A 258 0.96 6.96 8.58
CA CYS A 258 0.62 7.79 9.73
C CYS A 258 0.16 9.19 9.28
N PRO A 259 -0.53 9.98 10.15
CA PRO A 259 -0.94 11.36 9.86
C PRO A 259 0.20 12.31 9.45
N CYS A 260 1.43 11.93 9.73
CA CYS A 260 2.62 12.67 9.34
C CYS A 260 3.07 12.43 7.88
N GLY A 261 2.34 11.61 7.12
CA GLY A 261 2.60 11.32 5.71
C GLY A 261 3.69 10.28 5.46
N ILE A 262 4.13 9.54 6.48
CA ILE A 262 5.10 8.44 6.34
C ILE A 262 4.35 7.13 6.11
N VAL A 263 4.77 6.39 5.10
CA VAL A 263 4.25 5.04 4.76
C VAL A 263 4.92 4.00 5.65
N TYR A 264 4.11 3.14 6.29
CA TYR A 264 4.56 2.02 7.12
C TYR A 264 4.38 0.67 6.42
N SER A 265 3.35 0.57 5.59
CA SER A 265 3.06 -0.63 4.82
C SER A 265 2.62 -0.29 3.41
N LEU A 266 3.04 -1.15 2.48
CA LEU A 266 2.81 -1.04 1.05
C LEU A 266 2.43 -2.43 0.53
N LYS A 267 1.26 -2.58 -0.10
CA LYS A 267 0.85 -3.84 -0.72
C LYS A 267 0.47 -3.61 -2.16
N PHE A 268 1.03 -4.38 -3.08
CA PHE A 268 0.60 -4.41 -4.47
C PHE A 268 -0.42 -5.51 -4.64
N ASN A 269 -1.68 -5.18 -4.93
CA ASN A 269 -2.73 -6.18 -4.94
C ASN A 269 -2.80 -6.88 -6.30
N LEU A 270 -2.76 -8.22 -6.29
CA LEU A 270 -2.95 -9.04 -7.49
C LEU A 270 -4.41 -9.07 -7.94
N ARG A 271 -5.34 -8.80 -7.02
CA ARG A 271 -6.78 -8.70 -7.19
C ARG A 271 -7.26 -7.36 -6.66
N ALA A 272 -8.44 -6.90 -7.05
CA ALA A 272 -8.97 -5.65 -6.52
C ALA A 272 -8.97 -5.63 -4.99
N GLU A 273 -8.63 -4.46 -4.45
CA GLU A 273 -8.50 -4.26 -3.01
C GLU A 273 -9.82 -4.50 -2.28
N SER A 274 -9.69 -5.01 -1.07
CA SER A 274 -10.78 -5.25 -0.13
C SER A 274 -10.27 -5.13 1.31
N PRO A 275 -11.16 -5.06 2.32
CA PRO A 275 -10.75 -5.06 3.72
C PRO A 275 -9.83 -6.21 4.15
N ARG A 276 -9.85 -7.33 3.41
CA ARG A 276 -8.92 -8.44 3.58
C ARG A 276 -7.46 -8.01 3.50
N ASP A 277 -7.13 -7.15 2.55
CA ASP A 277 -5.76 -6.73 2.27
C ASP A 277 -5.19 -5.88 3.40
N TYR A 278 -5.98 -4.95 3.91
CA TYR A 278 -5.63 -4.15 5.08
C TYR A 278 -5.57 -4.98 6.35
N MET A 279 -6.49 -5.94 6.52
CA MET A 279 -6.47 -6.83 7.67
C MET A 279 -5.23 -7.73 7.66
N ASP A 280 -4.81 -8.22 6.50
CA ASP A 280 -3.57 -9.00 6.36
C ASP A 280 -2.34 -8.18 6.78
N MET A 281 -2.25 -6.92 6.33
CA MET A 281 -1.18 -6.01 6.76
C MET A 281 -1.24 -5.73 8.27
N LEU A 282 -2.41 -5.34 8.81
CA LEU A 282 -2.59 -5.03 10.23
C LEU A 282 -2.27 -6.22 11.14
N MET A 283 -2.70 -7.42 10.78
CA MET A 283 -2.43 -8.62 11.57
C MET A 283 -0.98 -9.09 11.48
N SER A 284 -0.24 -8.57 10.49
CA SER A 284 1.22 -8.73 10.37
C SER A 284 2.02 -7.69 11.16
N TRP A 285 1.39 -6.64 11.72
CA TRP A 285 2.05 -5.65 12.59
C TRP A 285 2.18 -6.11 14.03
N GLN A 286 3.28 -5.79 14.72
CA GLN A 286 3.49 -6.11 16.14
C GLN A 286 2.35 -5.59 17.02
N HIS A 287 1.93 -4.36 16.76
CA HIS A 287 0.86 -3.70 17.48
C HIS A 287 -0.14 -3.10 16.49
N ILE A 288 -1.41 -3.43 16.65
CA ILE A 288 -2.49 -2.80 15.87
C ILE A 288 -2.61 -1.34 16.33
N PRO A 289 -2.73 -0.35 15.42
CA PRO A 289 -2.97 1.03 15.80
C PRO A 289 -4.24 1.18 16.65
N ASN A 290 -4.23 2.10 17.61
CA ASN A 290 -5.44 2.40 18.39
C ASN A 290 -6.54 3.04 17.52
N ILE A 291 -6.18 3.81 16.49
CA ILE A 291 -7.12 4.46 15.58
C ILE A 291 -6.72 4.15 14.14
N VAL A 292 -7.61 3.50 13.40
CA VAL A 292 -7.50 3.27 11.96
C VAL A 292 -8.54 4.13 11.24
N ILE A 293 -8.11 4.89 10.25
CA ILE A 293 -8.99 5.70 9.40
C ILE A 293 -9.03 5.06 8.02
N TYR A 294 -10.23 4.76 7.54
CA TYR A 294 -10.43 4.03 6.29
C TYR A 294 -11.82 4.28 5.71
N ASP A 295 -11.91 4.40 4.38
CA ASP A 295 -13.15 4.66 3.64
C ASP A 295 -14.23 3.59 3.83
N PHE A 296 -13.82 2.35 4.12
CA PHE A 296 -14.73 1.24 4.37
C PHE A 296 -14.56 0.67 5.78
N ALA A 297 -14.54 1.57 6.77
CA ALA A 297 -14.34 1.30 8.19
C ALA A 297 -15.19 0.15 8.74
N ARG A 298 -16.50 0.16 8.48
CA ARG A 298 -17.42 -0.92 8.90
C ARG A 298 -17.03 -2.26 8.29
N GLY A 299 -16.73 -2.29 6.99
CA GLY A 299 -16.29 -3.51 6.31
C GLY A 299 -15.00 -4.06 6.89
N LEU A 300 -14.06 -3.19 7.24
CA LEU A 300 -12.81 -3.58 7.91
C LEU A 300 -13.03 -4.15 9.31
N ALA A 301 -13.86 -3.49 10.14
CA ALA A 301 -14.22 -4.00 11.46
C ALA A 301 -14.84 -5.40 11.38
N THR A 302 -15.90 -5.54 10.59
CA THR A 302 -16.65 -6.80 10.47
C THR A 302 -15.77 -7.91 9.91
N HIS A 303 -14.97 -7.61 8.88
CA HIS A 303 -14.05 -8.57 8.29
C HIS A 303 -12.99 -9.05 9.30
N GLY A 304 -12.46 -8.13 10.12
CA GLY A 304 -11.54 -8.45 11.20
C GLY A 304 -12.13 -9.39 12.24
N THR A 305 -13.33 -9.08 12.73
CA THR A 305 -14.04 -9.93 13.71
C THR A 305 -14.32 -11.33 13.17
N ILE A 306 -14.74 -11.45 11.91
CA ILE A 306 -15.03 -12.75 11.29
C ILE A 306 -13.76 -13.58 11.13
N ARG A 307 -12.66 -12.97 10.66
CA ARG A 307 -11.41 -13.70 10.38
C ARG A 307 -10.59 -14.00 11.63
N PHE A 308 -10.68 -13.14 12.64
CA PHE A 308 -9.88 -13.24 13.85
C PHE A 308 -10.78 -13.12 15.11
N PRO A 309 -11.75 -14.06 15.29
CA PRO A 309 -12.78 -13.96 16.34
C PRO A 309 -12.20 -14.06 17.76
N THR A 310 -11.02 -14.66 17.93
CA THR A 310 -10.33 -14.71 19.23
C THR A 310 -9.51 -13.45 19.49
N ALA A 311 -8.92 -12.83 18.46
CA ALA A 311 -8.09 -11.66 18.63
C ALA A 311 -8.90 -10.37 18.77
N LEU A 312 -10.09 -10.31 18.14
CA LEU A 312 -10.98 -9.15 18.13
C LEU A 312 -10.22 -7.84 17.85
N PRO A 313 -9.62 -7.70 16.64
CA PRO A 313 -8.67 -6.62 16.33
C PRO A 313 -9.23 -5.20 16.52
N PHE A 314 -10.55 -5.05 16.51
CA PHE A 314 -11.24 -3.79 16.76
C PHE A 314 -12.25 -3.94 17.89
N SER A 315 -11.90 -3.41 19.06
CA SER A 315 -12.65 -3.49 20.30
C SER A 315 -12.39 -2.22 21.12
N PRO A 316 -13.37 -1.65 21.83
CA PRO A 316 -14.73 -2.16 22.05
C PRO A 316 -15.67 -1.93 20.87
N HIS A 317 -16.87 -2.50 20.97
CA HIS A 317 -18.02 -2.22 20.09
C HIS A 317 -17.74 -2.38 18.58
N GLU A 318 -16.95 -3.37 18.18
CA GLU A 318 -16.54 -3.58 16.78
C GLU A 318 -15.81 -2.36 16.20
N GLY A 319 -15.02 -1.68 17.03
CA GLY A 319 -14.24 -0.50 16.68
C GLY A 319 -15.04 0.79 16.52
N ARG A 320 -16.29 0.85 16.98
CA ARG A 320 -17.04 2.10 17.11
C ARG A 320 -16.68 2.81 18.41
N LEU A 321 -16.81 4.13 18.44
CA LEU A 321 -16.46 4.93 19.61
C LEU A 321 -17.39 4.67 20.82
N LEU A 322 -18.63 4.29 20.57
CA LEU A 322 -19.62 3.92 21.58
C LEU A 322 -20.47 2.73 21.14
N SER A 323 -21.21 2.16 22.09
CA SER A 323 -22.23 1.15 21.82
C SER A 323 -23.34 1.73 20.91
N PRO A 324 -23.88 0.94 19.95
CA PRO A 324 -24.87 1.39 18.99
C PRO A 324 -26.30 1.43 19.57
N THR A 325 -26.50 2.15 20.68
CA THR A 325 -27.83 2.41 21.25
C THR A 325 -28.54 3.52 20.48
N ALA A 326 -29.88 3.51 20.47
CA ALA A 326 -30.68 4.56 19.83
C ALA A 326 -30.32 5.98 20.33
N GLU A 327 -30.06 6.13 21.64
CA GLU A 327 -29.66 7.40 22.24
C GLU A 327 -28.31 7.91 21.71
N ASN A 328 -27.27 7.08 21.74
CA ASN A 328 -25.96 7.43 21.19
C ASN A 328 -26.03 7.82 19.72
N ILE A 329 -26.78 7.06 18.90
CA ILE A 329 -26.94 7.33 17.47
C ILE A 329 -27.62 8.69 17.27
N GLN A 330 -28.70 8.96 18.01
CA GLN A 330 -29.43 10.22 17.90
C GLN A 330 -28.57 11.40 18.34
N CYS A 331 -27.88 11.29 19.48
CA CYS A 331 -27.00 12.34 19.98
C CYS A 331 -25.84 12.63 19.00
N ALA A 332 -25.29 11.59 18.37
CA ALA A 332 -24.24 11.74 17.35
C ALA A 332 -24.76 12.42 16.08
N LYS A 333 -25.97 12.04 15.60
CA LYS A 333 -26.62 12.66 14.43
C LYS A 333 -26.91 14.15 14.67
N GLU A 334 -27.27 14.51 15.90
CA GLU A 334 -27.54 15.89 16.31
C GLU A 334 -26.27 16.70 16.66
N GLY A 335 -25.07 16.10 16.58
CA GLY A 335 -23.81 16.77 16.92
C GLY A 335 -23.63 17.07 18.41
N ARG A 336 -24.43 16.43 19.28
CA ARG A 336 -24.40 16.61 20.74
C ARG A 336 -23.52 15.58 21.47
N LEU A 337 -22.89 14.69 20.72
CA LEU A 337 -22.07 13.61 21.28
C LEU A 337 -20.58 13.95 21.20
N THR A 338 -19.84 13.67 22.27
CA THR A 338 -18.38 13.80 22.32
C THR A 338 -17.79 12.64 23.11
N VAL A 339 -16.76 12.00 22.56
CA VAL A 339 -16.05 10.87 23.15
C VAL A 339 -14.62 11.30 23.42
N LYS A 340 -14.23 11.31 24.69
CA LYS A 340 -12.89 11.70 25.12
C LYS A 340 -11.96 10.49 25.15
N LEU A 341 -10.86 10.57 24.40
CA LEU A 341 -9.79 9.57 24.40
C LEU A 341 -8.48 10.21 24.88
N PRO A 342 -8.38 10.58 26.18
CA PRO A 342 -7.24 11.37 26.70
C PRO A 342 -5.89 10.65 26.56
N TRP A 343 -5.92 9.31 26.48
CA TRP A 343 -4.74 8.48 26.28
C TRP A 343 -4.07 8.65 24.90
N LEU A 344 -4.73 9.31 23.94
CA LEU A 344 -4.12 9.75 22.68
C LEU A 344 -3.19 10.96 22.88
N ILE A 345 -3.38 11.73 23.95
CA ILE A 345 -2.56 12.90 24.28
C ILE A 345 -1.42 12.51 25.21
N LYS A 346 -1.74 11.82 26.30
CA LYS A 346 -0.81 11.35 27.32
C LYS A 346 -1.09 9.88 27.59
N ALA A 347 -0.09 9.02 27.40
CA ALA A 347 -0.22 7.59 27.65
C ALA A 347 -0.78 7.29 29.05
N LYS A 348 -1.52 6.18 29.18
CA LYS A 348 -2.05 5.72 30.47
C LYS A 348 -0.89 5.47 31.44
N GLU A 349 -1.04 5.93 32.68
CA GLU A 349 -0.04 5.71 33.74
C GLU A 349 0.13 4.23 34.06
N THR A 350 -1.00 3.52 34.09
CA THR A 350 -1.05 2.06 34.13
C THR A 350 -1.55 1.57 32.77
N PRO A 351 -0.68 0.99 31.91
CA PRO A 351 -1.08 0.43 30.64
C PRO A 351 -2.07 -0.73 30.80
N ASP A 352 -2.99 -0.86 29.86
CA ASP A 352 -3.87 -2.01 29.74
C ASP A 352 -3.09 -3.27 29.37
N ILE A 353 -3.65 -4.42 29.68
CA ILE A 353 -3.12 -5.71 29.21
C ILE A 353 -3.15 -5.68 27.67
N ASN A 354 -2.00 -5.95 27.06
CA ASN A 354 -1.79 -5.84 25.60
C ASN A 354 -2.05 -4.42 25.03
N GLY A 355 -1.95 -3.38 25.86
CA GLY A 355 -2.09 -2.00 25.42
C GLY A 355 -1.03 -1.60 24.39
N HIS A 356 -1.42 -0.73 23.46
CA HIS A 356 -0.53 -0.21 22.44
C HIS A 356 0.66 0.55 23.06
N PRO A 357 1.90 0.36 22.59
CA PRO A 357 3.11 0.81 23.29
C PRO A 357 3.21 2.32 23.51
N LEU A 358 2.55 3.14 22.68
CA LEU A 358 2.58 4.60 22.79
C LEU A 358 1.48 5.19 23.67
N THR A 359 0.36 4.49 23.82
CA THR A 359 -0.84 5.04 24.50
C THR A 359 -1.15 4.30 25.79
N GLY A 360 -0.68 3.05 25.91
CA GLY A 360 -1.07 2.13 26.97
C GLY A 360 -2.53 1.66 26.85
N SER A 361 -3.26 2.02 25.81
CA SER A 361 -4.67 1.61 25.63
C SER A 361 -4.75 0.33 24.80
N SER A 362 -5.59 -0.62 25.23
CA SER A 362 -5.96 -1.81 24.45
C SER A 362 -7.19 -1.57 23.55
N GLU A 363 -7.70 -0.34 23.50
CA GLU A 363 -8.83 0.02 22.65
C GLU A 363 -8.37 0.32 21.22
N HIS A 364 -9.06 -0.27 20.25
CA HIS A 364 -8.79 -0.18 18.82
C HIS A 364 -10.07 0.18 18.07
N TYR A 365 -10.10 1.37 17.49
CA TYR A 365 -11.22 1.91 16.73
C TYR A 365 -10.90 1.96 15.24
N VAL A 366 -11.94 1.80 14.43
CA VAL A 366 -11.88 2.05 12.99
C VAL A 366 -12.95 3.07 12.61
N LEU A 367 -12.49 4.22 12.13
CA LEU A 367 -13.25 5.42 11.85
C LEU A 367 -13.29 5.68 10.35
N TYR A 368 -14.34 6.35 9.89
CA TYR A 368 -14.44 6.74 8.49
C TYR A 368 -13.51 7.89 8.17
N ASP A 369 -12.97 7.90 6.95
CA ASP A 369 -12.42 9.13 6.39
C ASP A 369 -13.54 10.17 6.23
N LYS A 370 -13.25 11.42 6.58
CA LYS A 370 -14.17 12.56 6.50
C LYS A 370 -14.85 12.69 5.14
N LEU A 371 -14.14 12.41 4.04
CA LEU A 371 -14.72 12.52 2.70
C LEU A 371 -15.75 11.43 2.38
N HIS A 372 -15.72 10.32 3.14
CA HIS A 372 -16.55 9.13 2.89
C HIS A 372 -17.63 8.90 3.97
N GLU A 373 -17.69 9.76 5.00
CA GLU A 373 -18.73 9.72 6.05
C GLU A 373 -20.16 9.87 5.49
N GLY A 374 -20.34 10.56 4.35
CA GLY A 374 -21.65 10.77 3.74
C GLY A 374 -22.23 9.57 2.98
N ASN A 375 -21.42 8.55 2.70
CA ASN A 375 -21.81 7.39 1.87
C ASN A 375 -22.31 6.20 2.70
N THR A 376 -22.44 6.35 4.02
CA THR A 376 -22.82 5.26 4.92
C THR A 376 -24.33 5.01 4.90
N LYS A 377 -24.74 3.77 4.69
CA LYS A 377 -26.17 3.37 4.65
C LYS A 377 -26.72 2.91 6.01
N ASP A 378 -25.86 2.70 7.01
CA ASP A 378 -26.24 2.21 8.35
C ASP A 378 -26.12 3.34 9.38
N ASP A 379 -27.21 3.58 10.09
CA ASP A 379 -27.32 4.62 11.10
C ASP A 379 -26.26 4.52 12.21
N LYS A 380 -25.75 3.33 12.49
CA LYS A 380 -24.71 3.09 13.50
C LYS A 380 -23.36 3.66 13.09
N ASP A 381 -23.12 3.88 11.80
CA ASP A 381 -21.84 4.38 11.29
C ASP A 381 -21.59 5.84 11.70
N VAL A 382 -22.61 6.57 12.15
CA VAL A 382 -22.44 7.88 12.80
C VAL A 382 -21.48 7.82 14.00
N LEU A 383 -21.37 6.66 14.67
CA LEU A 383 -20.47 6.43 15.82
C LEU A 383 -19.02 6.13 15.41
N ARG A 384 -18.71 6.20 14.11
CA ARG A 384 -17.37 6.06 13.53
C ARG A 384 -16.83 7.38 12.97
N ARG A 385 -17.50 8.50 13.23
CA ARG A 385 -17.07 9.82 12.76
C ARG A 385 -15.89 10.31 13.58
N ILE A 386 -14.87 10.84 12.90
CA ILE A 386 -13.66 11.37 13.53
C ILE A 386 -14.00 12.55 14.45
N GLU A 387 -15.01 13.34 14.08
CA GLU A 387 -15.41 14.57 14.76
C GLU A 387 -15.95 14.35 16.18
N LEU A 388 -16.34 13.13 16.51
CA LEU A 388 -16.76 12.76 17.85
C LEU A 388 -15.59 12.76 18.85
N VAL A 389 -14.33 12.75 18.41
CA VAL A 389 -13.14 12.69 19.28
C VAL A 389 -12.34 13.99 19.21
N PRO A 390 -12.43 14.87 20.21
CA PRO A 390 -11.70 16.14 20.21
C PRO A 390 -10.18 15.98 20.15
N GLU A 391 -9.63 14.92 20.74
CA GLU A 391 -8.20 14.63 20.75
C GLU A 391 -7.63 14.36 19.35
N LEU A 392 -8.48 14.03 18.38
CA LEU A 392 -8.11 13.82 16.98
C LEU A 392 -8.13 15.12 16.15
N ALA A 393 -8.79 16.17 16.65
CA ALA A 393 -8.89 17.45 15.97
C ALA A 393 -7.50 18.08 15.77
N GLY A 394 -7.19 18.48 14.53
CA GLY A 394 -5.89 19.07 14.16
C GLY A 394 -4.70 18.10 14.17
N ARG A 395 -4.88 16.84 14.59
CA ARG A 395 -3.84 15.81 14.57
C ARG A 395 -3.93 14.88 13.36
N ILE A 396 -5.13 14.71 12.82
CA ILE A 396 -5.38 13.99 11.58
C ILE A 396 -5.40 15.00 10.43
N ASN A 397 -4.59 14.71 9.41
CA ASN A 397 -4.79 15.24 8.08
C ASN A 397 -5.37 14.11 7.23
N SER A 398 -6.70 14.06 7.05
CA SER A 398 -7.34 12.98 6.29
C SER A 398 -6.88 12.98 4.83
N GLN A 399 -6.63 14.16 4.28
CA GLN A 399 -6.13 14.34 2.91
C GLN A 399 -4.65 13.95 2.72
N VAL A 400 -3.93 13.52 3.77
CA VAL A 400 -2.49 13.24 3.65
C VAL A 400 -2.21 12.12 2.66
N VAL A 401 -3.09 11.12 2.58
CA VAL A 401 -2.93 9.98 1.67
C VAL A 401 -3.34 10.36 0.26
N GLU A 402 -4.42 11.12 0.09
CA GLU A 402 -4.82 11.70 -1.21
C GLU A 402 -3.73 12.58 -1.81
N GLN A 403 -3.12 13.46 -1.01
CA GLN A 403 -2.02 14.33 -1.44
C GLN A 403 -0.80 13.50 -1.87
N PHE A 404 -0.49 12.45 -1.12
CA PHE A 404 0.56 11.51 -1.47
C PHE A 404 0.26 10.77 -2.78
N PHE A 405 -0.97 10.30 -2.98
CA PHE A 405 -1.37 9.64 -4.22
C PHE A 405 -1.42 10.59 -5.41
N SER A 406 -1.85 11.83 -5.24
CA SER A 406 -1.77 12.86 -6.28
C SER A 406 -0.34 13.14 -6.74
N GLN A 407 0.63 13.07 -5.82
CA GLN A 407 2.05 13.14 -6.16
C GLN A 407 2.48 11.90 -6.97
N MET A 408 2.19 10.70 -6.48
CA MET A 408 2.54 9.44 -7.15
C MET A 408 1.85 9.28 -8.52
N GLU A 409 0.67 9.88 -8.71
CA GLU A 409 -0.04 9.82 -9.98
C GLU A 409 0.77 10.45 -11.13
N LYS A 410 1.63 11.43 -10.82
CA LYS A 410 2.55 12.02 -11.79
C LYS A 410 3.55 11.00 -12.33
N ASP A 411 3.77 9.90 -11.61
CA ASP A 411 4.71 8.85 -12.00
C ASP A 411 4.04 7.72 -12.82
N ASN A 412 2.71 7.67 -12.86
CA ASN A 412 1.96 6.59 -13.51
C ASN A 412 2.30 6.40 -14.99
N TYR A 413 2.58 7.48 -15.72
CA TYR A 413 2.82 7.42 -17.16
C TYR A 413 4.03 6.56 -17.54
N PHE A 414 5.00 6.41 -16.63
CA PHE A 414 6.16 5.55 -16.84
C PHE A 414 6.11 4.27 -16.04
N LEU A 415 5.55 4.31 -14.82
CA LEU A 415 5.39 3.12 -14.00
C LEU A 415 4.51 2.07 -14.69
N ASN A 416 3.42 2.47 -15.35
CA ASN A 416 2.48 1.56 -16.00
C ASN A 416 3.07 0.78 -17.19
N MET A 417 4.21 1.21 -17.72
CA MET A 417 4.89 0.59 -18.86
C MET A 417 5.92 -0.46 -18.44
N MET A 418 6.14 -0.64 -17.13
CA MET A 418 7.13 -1.56 -16.58
C MET A 418 6.55 -2.95 -16.33
N LYS A 419 7.42 -3.97 -16.33
CA LYS A 419 7.07 -5.30 -15.83
C LYS A 419 6.69 -5.25 -14.35
N PRO A 420 5.85 -6.16 -13.84
CA PRO A 420 5.43 -6.17 -12.43
C PRO A 420 6.60 -6.07 -11.45
N SER A 421 7.63 -6.92 -11.56
CA SER A 421 8.81 -6.95 -10.68
C SER A 421 9.54 -5.60 -10.64
N THR A 422 9.83 -5.05 -11.83
CA THR A 422 10.48 -3.73 -11.99
C THR A 422 9.64 -2.60 -11.40
N GLN A 423 8.32 -2.62 -11.64
CA GLN A 423 7.42 -1.58 -11.18
C GLN A 423 7.36 -1.52 -9.65
N ILE A 424 7.12 -2.66 -9.00
CA ILE A 424 6.97 -2.70 -7.53
C ILE A 424 8.28 -2.37 -6.81
N PHE A 425 9.42 -2.78 -7.38
CA PHE A 425 10.73 -2.41 -6.86
C PHE A 425 10.94 -0.90 -6.91
N LEU A 426 10.66 -0.27 -8.05
CA LEU A 426 10.85 1.16 -8.22
C LEU A 426 9.90 1.98 -7.35
N ILE A 427 8.63 1.57 -7.23
CA ILE A 427 7.66 2.24 -6.34
C ILE A 427 8.13 2.15 -4.88
N ARG A 428 8.62 0.99 -4.42
CA ARG A 428 9.19 0.83 -3.09
C ARG A 428 10.38 1.79 -2.88
N ASN A 429 11.27 1.92 -3.86
CA ASN A 429 12.42 2.83 -3.77
C ASN A 429 12.01 4.31 -3.71
N ILE A 430 11.07 4.72 -4.57
CA ILE A 430 10.55 6.09 -4.58
C ILE A 430 9.96 6.43 -3.20
N ILE A 431 9.15 5.53 -2.64
CA ILE A 431 8.52 5.72 -1.33
C ILE A 431 9.56 5.71 -0.20
N HIS A 432 10.57 4.85 -0.28
CA HIS A 432 11.67 4.80 0.69
C HIS A 432 12.39 6.15 0.78
N HIS A 433 12.80 6.71 -0.35
CA HIS A 433 13.49 8.00 -0.39
C HIS A 433 12.57 9.14 0.04
N ARG A 434 11.30 9.13 -0.37
CA ARG A 434 10.32 10.12 0.09
C ARG A 434 10.16 10.08 1.62
N ASN A 435 9.98 8.90 2.20
CA ASN A 435 9.88 8.72 3.65
C ASN A 435 11.13 9.27 4.35
N SER A 436 12.31 9.00 3.81
CA SER A 436 13.59 9.48 4.34
C SER A 436 13.68 11.01 4.28
N ILE A 437 13.34 11.64 3.15
CA ILE A 437 13.30 13.10 2.99
C ILE A 437 12.33 13.74 3.99
N VAL A 438 11.11 13.21 4.12
CA VAL A 438 10.09 13.73 5.04
C VAL A 438 10.54 13.61 6.50
N ASN A 439 11.18 12.50 6.86
CA ASN A 439 11.73 12.31 8.21
C ASN A 439 12.92 13.25 8.47
N THR A 440 13.87 13.37 7.56
CA THR A 440 15.02 14.28 7.68
C THR A 440 14.55 15.72 7.84
N ALA A 441 13.66 16.19 6.97
CA ALA A 441 13.09 17.54 7.07
C ALA A 441 12.36 17.77 8.41
N ARG A 442 11.76 16.73 8.99
CA ARG A 442 11.13 16.81 10.30
C ARG A 442 12.15 16.84 11.43
N MET A 443 13.19 16.02 11.37
CA MET A 443 14.31 16.05 12.32
C MET A 443 14.97 17.44 12.34
N ASP A 444 15.21 18.03 11.17
CA ASP A 444 15.80 19.36 11.04
C ASP A 444 14.89 20.45 11.63
N LYS A 445 13.57 20.34 11.44
CA LYS A 445 12.60 21.24 12.09
C LYS A 445 12.64 21.12 13.61
N ILE A 446 12.74 19.90 14.14
CA ILE A 446 12.82 19.66 15.59
C ILE A 446 14.11 20.30 16.14
N LYS A 447 15.26 20.02 15.53
CA LYS A 447 16.57 20.62 15.89
C LYS A 447 16.50 22.14 15.93
N LYS A 448 15.96 22.76 14.87
CA LYS A 448 15.81 24.22 14.76
C LYS A 448 14.85 24.80 15.80
N SER A 449 13.72 24.14 16.05
CA SER A 449 12.69 24.67 16.97
C SER A 449 13.09 24.64 18.44
N LEU A 450 14.00 23.73 18.81
CA LEU A 450 14.40 23.48 20.19
C LEU A 450 15.81 23.97 20.49
N ASP A 451 16.51 24.55 19.51
CA ASP A 451 17.92 24.98 19.60
C ASP A 451 18.85 23.88 20.17
N VAL A 452 18.60 22.64 19.75
CA VAL A 452 19.35 21.46 20.20
C VAL A 452 20.06 20.80 19.04
N GLU A 453 21.37 20.59 19.18
CA GLU A 453 22.16 19.84 18.22
C GLU A 453 21.89 18.33 18.31
N HIS A 454 21.55 17.83 19.51
CA HIS A 454 21.40 16.41 19.81
C HIS A 454 19.93 15.98 19.90
N VAL A 455 19.39 15.49 18.77
CA VAL A 455 18.12 14.76 18.73
C VAL A 455 18.42 13.29 18.49
N THR A 456 17.98 12.43 19.39
CA THR A 456 18.12 10.97 19.30
C THR A 456 16.75 10.30 19.16
N LEU A 457 16.72 9.00 18.89
CA LEU A 457 15.48 8.24 18.87
C LEU A 457 15.30 7.52 20.22
N ASN A 458 14.10 7.61 20.79
CA ASN A 458 13.73 6.83 21.98
C ASN A 458 13.48 5.35 21.62
N LYS A 459 13.17 4.53 22.63
CA LYS A 459 12.85 3.10 22.45
C LYS A 459 11.70 2.78 21.50
N HIS A 460 10.87 3.78 21.17
CA HIS A 460 9.75 3.66 20.24
C HIS A 460 10.07 4.19 18.84
N GLY A 461 11.31 4.60 18.58
CA GLY A 461 11.73 5.18 17.30
C GLY A 461 11.27 6.64 17.11
N GLN A 462 10.89 7.33 18.19
CA GLN A 462 10.51 8.75 18.14
C GLN A 462 11.69 9.65 18.47
N ALA A 463 11.81 10.74 17.72
CA ALA A 463 12.75 11.82 17.97
C ALA A 463 12.48 12.46 19.34
N VAL A 464 13.52 12.47 20.16
CA VAL A 464 13.54 13.08 21.49
C VAL A 464 14.83 13.88 21.65
N ILE A 465 14.82 14.86 22.55
CA ILE A 465 16.04 15.58 22.91
C ILE A 465 16.96 14.61 23.65
N GLY A 466 18.18 14.40 23.11
CA GLY A 466 19.19 13.59 23.78
C GLY A 466 19.67 14.29 25.04
N LYS A 467 19.83 13.54 26.14
CA LYS A 467 20.64 14.03 27.27
C LYS A 467 22.11 13.97 26.82
N MET A 468 22.85 15.07 27.02
CA MET A 468 24.31 15.12 26.83
C MET A 468 25.00 14.06 27.67
#